data_AF-A0A971MQE0-F1
#
_entry.id   AF-A0A971MQE0-F1
#
_cell.length_a   1.000
_cell.length_b   1.000
_cell.length_c   1.000
_cell.angle_alpha   90.00
_cell.angle_beta   90.00
_cell.angle_gamma   90.00
#
_symmetry.space_group_name_H-M   'P 1'
#
loop_
_entity.id
_entity.type
_entity.pdbx_description
1 polymer ?
#
loop_
_entity_poly.entity_id
_entity_poly.type
_entity_poly.pdbx_seq_one_letter_code
_entity_poly.pdbx_strand_id
1 'polypeptide(L)' 'MRVNLVGCFLIGVGFALAGRNIKSPSFRLLFMTGFLGGLTTFSTYALENADLFRNTEITIALLNVKIQYA' A
#
# COMPACT_ATOMS: atom_id res chain seq x y z
N MET A 1 4.86 -4.73 6.42
CA MET A 1 4.34 -4.71 5.02
C MET A 1 2.94 -5.26 4.75
N ARG A 2 2.42 -6.32 5.41
CA ARG A 2 1.17 -7.02 4.97
C ARG A 2 -0.04 -6.11 4.76
N VAL A 3 -0.19 -5.07 5.58
CA VAL A 3 -1.27 -4.07 5.46
C VAL A 3 -1.16 -3.23 4.18
N ASN A 4 0.06 -2.91 3.70
CA ASN A 4 0.25 -2.23 2.41
C ASN A 4 -0.20 -3.12 1.25
N LEU A 5 0.18 -4.40 1.25
CA LEU A 5 -0.22 -5.34 0.19
C LEU A 5 -1.74 -5.50 0.13
N VAL A 6 -2.38 -5.69 1.30
CA VAL A 6 -3.84 -5.80 1.40
C VAL A 6 -4.51 -4.48 0.99
N GLY A 7 -4.00 -3.35 1.46
CA GLY A 7 -4.52 -2.02 1.10
C GLY A 7 -4.44 -1.75 -0.40
N CYS A 8 -3.27 -1.95 -1.02
CA CYS A 8 -3.09 -1.78 -2.46
C CYS A 8 -3.99 -2.73 -3.28
N PHE A 9 -4.13 -3.98 -2.86
CA PHE A 9 -5.05 -4.93 -3.49
C PHE A 9 -6.50 -4.45 -3.43
N LEU A 10 -6.97 -4.01 -2.26
CA LEU A 10 -8.32 -3.47 -2.07
C LEU A 10 -8.55 -2.18 -2.86
N ILE A 11 -7.53 -1.32 -2.99
CA ILE A 11 -7.58 -0.14 -3.86
C ILE A 11 -7.75 -0.58 -5.32
N GLY A 12 -6.97 -1.54 -5.80
CA GLY A 12 -7.10 -2.07 -7.17
C GLY A 12 -8.48 -2.65 -7.46
N VAL A 13 -8.99 -3.49 -6.56
CA VAL A 13 -10.35 -4.07 -6.65
C VAL A 13 -11.41 -2.97 -6.63
N GLY A 14 -11.30 -2.02 -5.71
CA GLY A 14 -12.24 -0.90 -5.62
C GLY A 14 -12.22 -0.06 -6.89
N PHE A 15 -11.06 0.14 -7.53
CA PHE A 15 -10.94 0.89 -8.79
C PHE A 15 -11.61 0.15 -9.95
N ALA A 16 -11.38 -1.16 -10.06
CA ALA A 16 -12.02 -2.02 -11.07
C ALA A 16 -13.55 -2.06 -10.91
N LEU A 17 -14.05 -2.14 -9.67
CA LEU A 17 -15.49 -2.12 -9.37
C LEU A 17 -16.11 -0.73 -9.57
N ALA A 18 -15.34 0.33 -9.38
CA ALA A 18 -15.82 1.69 -9.55
C ALA A 18 -16.02 2.10 -11.02
N GLY A 19 -15.37 1.41 -11.96
CA GLY A 19 -15.71 1.48 -13.39
C GLY A 19 -17.04 0.80 -13.75
N ARG A 20 -17.58 -0.09 -12.89
CA ARG A 20 -18.78 -0.88 -13.17
C ARG A 20 -20.02 -0.43 -12.38
N ASN A 21 -19.91 -0.22 -11.07
CA ASN A 21 -21.08 0.00 -10.18
C ASN A 21 -20.94 1.15 -9.17
N ILE A 22 -19.72 1.58 -8.79
CA ILE A 22 -19.53 2.63 -7.77
C ILE A 22 -19.43 4.00 -8.44
N LYS A 23 -20.60 4.61 -8.70
CA LYS A 23 -20.71 5.95 -9.31
C LYS A 23 -20.53 7.10 -8.32
N SER A 24 -20.73 6.88 -7.02
CA SER A 24 -20.62 7.93 -6.00
C SER A 24 -19.16 8.33 -5.77
N PRO A 25 -18.74 9.55 -6.17
CA PRO A 25 -17.36 10.00 -6.00
C PRO A 25 -16.99 10.13 -4.53
N SER A 26 -17.93 10.54 -3.68
CA SER A 26 -17.74 10.72 -2.24
C SER A 26 -17.43 9.42 -1.52
N PHE A 27 -18.11 8.33 -1.90
CA PHE A 27 -17.84 7.00 -1.32
C PHE A 27 -16.45 6.50 -1.72
N ARG A 28 -16.04 6.75 -2.97
CA ARG A 28 -14.70 6.42 -3.47
C ARG A 28 -13.62 7.17 -2.68
N LEU A 29 -13.84 8.46 -2.42
CA LEU A 29 -12.90 9.31 -1.69
C LEU A 29 -12.78 8.87 -0.22
N LEU A 30 -13.90 8.60 0.45
CA LEU A 30 -13.91 8.11 1.82
C LEU A 30 -13.20 6.76 1.95
N PHE A 31 -13.50 5.81 1.07
CA PHE A 31 -13.02 4.44 1.21
C PHE A 31 -11.61 4.24 0.66
N MET A 32 -11.29 4.81 -0.52
CA MET A 32 -9.96 4.65 -1.13
C MET A 32 -8.94 5.62 -0.52
N THR A 33 -9.26 6.91 -0.46
CA THR A 33 -8.32 7.92 0.05
C THR A 33 -8.31 7.96 1.57
N GLY A 34 -9.48 7.86 2.21
CA GLY A 34 -9.58 7.89 3.67
C GLY A 34 -9.18 6.56 4.31
N PHE A 35 -10.02 5.54 4.18
CA PHE A 35 -9.83 4.27 4.90
C PHE A 35 -8.61 3.49 4.40
N LEU A 36 -8.56 3.15 3.11
CA LEU A 36 -7.45 2.38 2.55
C LEU A 36 -6.15 3.18 2.54
N GLY A 37 -6.21 4.49 2.25
CA GLY A 37 -5.07 5.39 2.36
C GLY A 37 -4.49 5.47 3.78
N GLY A 38 -5.35 5.52 4.81
CA GLY A 38 -4.92 5.47 6.20
C GLY A 38 -4.47 4.08 6.69
N LEU A 39 -4.95 3.01 6.07
CA LEU A 39 -4.52 1.63 6.34
C LEU A 39 -3.11 1.35 5.78
N THR A 40 -2.77 1.95 4.63
CA THR A 40 -1.45 1.89 4.03
C THR A 40 -0.50 2.91 4.67
N THR A 41 0.78 2.58 4.82
CA THR A 41 1.78 3.50 5.40
C THR A 41 3.11 3.42 4.63
N PHE A 42 3.56 4.57 4.12
CA PHE A 42 4.89 4.70 3.50
C PHE A 42 5.99 4.98 4.55
N SER A 43 5.67 5.68 5.63
CA SER A 43 6.68 6.05 6.64
C SER A 43 7.22 4.83 7.38
N THR A 44 6.34 3.90 7.78
CA THR A 44 6.74 2.66 8.46
C THR A 44 7.58 1.78 7.53
N TYR A 45 7.21 1.70 6.25
CA TYR A 45 8.01 1.03 5.22
C TYR A 45 9.40 1.62 5.09
N ALA A 46 9.50 2.94 4.94
CA ALA A 46 10.76 3.62 4.72
C ALA A 46 11.72 3.44 5.91
N LEU A 47 11.20 3.50 7.14
CA LEU A 47 11.98 3.27 8.35
C LEU A 47 12.51 1.84 8.43
N GLU A 48 11.64 0.85 8.24
CA GLU A 48 12.01 -0.57 8.29
C GLU A 48 13.07 -0.90 7.21
N ASN A 49 12.92 -0.33 6.01
CA ASN A 49 13.89 -0.52 4.94
C ASN A 49 15.22 0.22 5.21
N ALA A 50 15.18 1.43 5.77
CA ALA A 50 16.37 2.16 6.17
C ALA A 50 17.17 1.43 7.27
N ASP A 51 16.47 0.81 8.23
CA ASP A 51 17.10 -0.02 9.25
C ASP A 51 17.75 -1.27 8.66
N LEU A 52 17.12 -1.93 7.68
CA LEU A 52 17.73 -3.06 6.97
C LEU A 52 19.01 -2.66 6.21
N PHE A 53 19.02 -1.50 5.56
CA PHE A 53 20.23 -0.97 4.93
C PHE A 53 21.32 -0.66 5.96
N ARG A 54 20.96 -0.07 7.12
CA ARG A 54 21.90 0.23 8.20
C ARG A 54 22.49 -1.04 8.82
N ASN A 55 21.71 -2.11 8.91
CA ASN A 55 22.13 -3.41 9.42
C ASN A 55 22.88 -4.26 8.39
N THR A 56 23.17 -3.73 7.19
CA THR A 56 23.83 -4.47 6.09
C THR A 56 23.03 -5.68 5.58
N GLU A 57 21.73 -5.73 5.89
CA GLU A 57 20.79 -6.77 5.46
C GLU A 57 20.24 -6.47 4.05
N ILE A 58 21.15 -6.26 3.10
CA ILE A 58 20.85 -5.70 1.77
C ILE A 58 19.90 -6.62 0.98
N THR A 59 20.05 -7.94 1.10
CA THR A 59 19.16 -8.90 0.43
C THR A 59 17.71 -8.74 0.88
N ILE A 60 17.48 -8.59 2.19
CA ILE A 60 16.15 -8.42 2.77
C ILE A 60 15.60 -7.04 2.41
N ALA A 61 16.43 -6.00 2.44
CA ALA A 61 16.05 -4.66 2.01
C ALA A 61 15.55 -4.65 0.56
N LEU A 62 16.31 -5.26 -0.37
CA LEU A 62 15.93 -5.36 -1.78
C LEU A 62 14.66 -6.18 -1.99
N LEU A 63 14.47 -7.27 -1.25
CA LEU A 63 13.23 -8.05 -1.29
C LEU A 63 12.03 -7.21 -0.83
N ASN A 64 12.17 -6.44 0.26
CA ASN A 64 11.11 -5.56 0.74
C ASN A 64 10.76 -4.45 -0.27
N VAL A 65 11.77 -3.86 -0.93
CA VAL A 65 11.54 -2.93 -2.04
C VAL A 65 10.75 -3.63 -3.14
N LYS A 66 11.22 -4.78 -3.61
CA LYS A 66 10.56 -5.51 -4.70
C LYS A 66 9.11 -5.85 -4.36
N ILE A 67 8.82 -6.28 -3.13
CA ILE A 67 7.45 -6.61 -2.68
C ILE A 67 6.56 -5.36 -2.61
N GLN A 68 7.10 -4.22 -2.18
CA GLN A 68 6.31 -2.99 -2.02
C GLN A 68 5.95 -2.32 -3.37
N TYR A 69 6.76 -2.55 -4.41
CA TYR A 69 6.58 -1.97 -5.76
C TYR A 69 6.07 -2.97 -6.81
N ALA A 70 5.89 -4.25 -6.47
CA ALA A 70 5.28 -5.27 -7.33
C ALA A 70 3.75 -5.26 -7.20
#